data_AF-A0A964KQQ8-F1
#
_entry.id   AF-A0A964KQQ8-F1
#
_cell.length_a   1.000
_cell.length_b   1.000
_cell.length_c   1.000
_cell.angle_alpha   90.00
_cell.angle_beta   90.00
_cell.angle_gamma   90.00
#
_symmetry.space_group_name_H-M   'P 1'
#
loop_
_entity.id
_entity.type
_entity.pdbx_description
1 polymer ?
#
loop_
_entity_poly.entity_id
_entity_poly.type
_entity_poly.pdbx_seq_one_letter_code
_entity_poly.pdbx_strand_id
1 'polypeptide(L)'
;MRVVIGSLLLMFGLKWLRKAILRAYGHKDKHDEQAIFDREVQDLSKSSSMGKGLRDSVGFVISLKGVFLEGVEVIVISFGAPSGRLGLAAAGALVTALVVGVIGFSLAKPLSKVPKNALKLGVANMLVTFGTFWGGEGLGIEWPLQDAFILVLLGIFTLVTVVSIPILSKSRIALERVPQT
;
A
#
# COMPACT_ATOMS: atom_id res chain seq x y z
N MET A 1 2.09 0.69 24.25
CA MET A 1 1.83 0.05 22.94
C MET A 1 1.98 1.01 21.76
N ARG A 2 1.50 2.26 21.84
CA ARG A 2 1.60 3.24 20.73
C ARG A 2 3.03 3.55 20.28
N VAL A 3 4.01 3.62 21.19
CA VAL A 3 5.44 3.80 20.84
C VAL A 3 5.96 2.67 19.96
N VAL A 4 5.65 1.41 20.30
CA VAL A 4 6.14 0.23 19.56
C VAL A 4 5.55 0.21 18.16
N ILE A 5 4.23 0.40 18.07
CA ILE A 5 3.51 0.46 16.78
C ILE A 5 4.02 1.64 15.94
N GLY A 6 4.15 2.82 16.54
CA GLY A 6 4.66 4.03 15.89
C GLY A 6 6.09 3.84 15.36
N SER A 7 6.97 3.22 16.15
CA SER A 7 8.35 2.93 15.77
C SER A 7 8.42 1.94 14.60
N LEU A 8 7.63 0.88 14.62
CA LEU A 8 7.55 -0.07 13.51
C LEU A 8 7.03 0.61 12.24
N LEU A 9 5.94 1.37 12.34
CA LEU A 9 5.39 2.12 11.20
C LEU A 9 6.41 3.10 10.62
N LEU A 10 7.18 3.79 11.46
CA LEU A 10 8.26 4.67 11.01
C LEU A 10 9.39 3.90 10.31
N MET A 11 9.85 2.79 10.88
CA MET A 11 10.92 1.98 10.28
C MET A 11 10.52 1.45 8.89
N PHE A 12 9.31 0.93 8.76
CA PHE A 12 8.79 0.45 7.47
C PHE A 12 8.51 1.62 6.53
N GLY A 13 7.83 2.66 7.02
CA GLY A 13 7.48 3.87 6.29
C GLY A 13 8.70 4.54 5.68
N LEU A 14 9.76 4.77 6.45
CA LEU A 14 11.00 5.40 5.98
C LEU A 14 11.75 4.53 4.97
N LYS A 15 11.83 3.21 5.19
CA LYS A 15 12.44 2.27 4.23
C LYS A 15 11.69 2.26 2.90
N TRP A 16 10.36 2.30 2.94
CA TRP A 16 9.52 2.37 1.76
C TRP A 16 9.57 3.74 1.09
N LEU A 17 9.52 4.81 1.87
CA LEU A 17 9.56 6.19 1.38
C LEU A 17 10.87 6.45 0.64
N ARG A 18 12.02 6.04 1.20
CA ARG A 18 13.32 6.10 0.52
C ARG A 18 13.30 5.36 -0.82
N LYS A 19 12.76 4.14 -0.86
CA LYS A 19 12.68 3.34 -2.09
C LYS A 19 11.71 3.94 -3.13
N ALA A 20 10.60 4.52 -2.68
CA ALA A 20 9.58 5.14 -3.53
C ALA A 20 10.08 6.46 -4.12
N ILE A 21 10.69 7.30 -3.28
CA ILE A 21 11.45 8.51 -3.64
C ILE A 21 12.46 8.12 -4.71
N LEU A 22 13.45 7.24 -4.42
CA LEU A 22 14.47 6.82 -5.37
C LEU A 22 13.92 6.29 -6.72
N ARG A 23 12.77 5.60 -6.69
CA ARG A 23 12.11 5.12 -7.91
C ARG A 23 11.39 6.22 -8.70
N ALA A 24 10.90 7.27 -8.04
CA ALA A 24 10.36 8.46 -8.71
C ALA A 24 11.44 9.25 -9.48
N TYR A 25 12.71 9.23 -9.06
CA TYR A 25 13.83 9.90 -9.74
C TYR A 25 14.43 9.12 -10.92
N GLY A 26 13.96 7.92 -11.23
CA GLY A 26 14.56 7.09 -12.29
C GLY A 26 15.95 6.51 -11.96
N HIS A 27 16.38 6.52 -10.68
CA HIS A 27 17.62 5.86 -10.22
C HIS A 27 17.52 4.33 -10.15
N LYS A 28 16.33 3.78 -10.40
CA LYS A 28 16.10 2.38 -10.76
C LYS A 28 15.28 2.42 -12.03
N ASP A 29 15.55 1.49 -12.96
CA ASP A 29 14.69 1.29 -14.11
C ASP A 29 13.23 1.35 -13.67
N LYS A 30 12.43 2.10 -14.43
CA LYS A 30 10.98 1.96 -14.36
C LYS A 30 10.72 0.51 -14.75
N HIS A 31 10.67 -0.36 -13.74
CA HIS A 31 10.13 -1.70 -13.89
C HIS A 31 8.70 -1.45 -14.33
N ASP A 32 8.50 -1.55 -15.63
CA ASP A 32 7.18 -1.51 -16.23
C ASP A 32 6.53 -2.82 -15.81
N GLU A 33 5.97 -2.79 -14.60
CA GLU A 33 5.31 -3.94 -14.02
C GLU A 33 4.10 -4.35 -14.87
N GLN A 34 3.57 -3.44 -15.71
CA GLN A 34 2.56 -3.79 -16.70
C GLN A 34 3.18 -4.61 -17.83
N ALA A 35 4.32 -4.21 -18.39
CA ALA A 35 5.02 -5.00 -19.40
C ALA A 35 5.50 -6.36 -18.88
N ILE A 36 5.94 -6.44 -17.61
CA ILE A 36 6.32 -7.69 -16.96
C ILE A 36 5.10 -8.56 -16.72
N PHE A 37 4.01 -7.98 -16.19
CA PHE A 37 2.74 -8.67 -16.02
C PHE A 37 2.25 -9.21 -17.36
N ASP A 38 2.25 -8.39 -18.42
CA ASP A 38 1.81 -8.76 -19.77
C ASP A 38 2.68 -9.87 -20.37
N ARG A 39 4.00 -9.88 -20.11
CA ARG A 39 4.91 -10.97 -20.51
C ARG A 39 4.63 -12.26 -19.75
N GLU A 40 4.52 -12.20 -18.42
CA GLU A 40 4.20 -13.36 -17.57
C GLU A 40 2.83 -13.94 -17.95
N VAL A 41 1.88 -13.05 -18.21
CA VAL A 41 0.55 -13.35 -18.76
C VAL A 41 0.69 -14.05 -20.11
N GLN A 42 1.51 -13.54 -21.03
CA GLN A 42 1.71 -14.18 -22.32
C GLN A 42 2.36 -15.56 -22.19
N ASP A 43 3.36 -15.72 -21.33
CA ASP A 43 4.08 -16.97 -21.14
C ASP A 43 3.20 -18.04 -20.48
N LEU A 44 2.40 -17.66 -19.46
CA LEU A 44 1.37 -18.54 -18.89
C LEU A 44 0.29 -18.92 -19.91
N SER A 45 -0.05 -18.02 -20.84
CA SER A 45 -1.02 -18.30 -21.92
C SER A 45 -0.45 -19.13 -23.08
N LYS A 46 0.88 -19.19 -23.24
CA LYS A 46 1.56 -20.05 -24.21
C LYS A 46 1.79 -21.46 -23.65
N SER A 47 2.08 -21.56 -22.35
CA SER A 47 2.29 -22.84 -21.67
C SER A 47 0.99 -23.58 -21.34
N SER A 48 -0.16 -22.93 -21.49
CA SER A 48 -1.47 -23.53 -21.24
C SER A 48 -2.37 -23.32 -22.47
N SER A 49 -2.89 -24.39 -23.05
CA SER A 49 -3.95 -24.35 -24.09
C SER A 49 -5.30 -23.87 -23.52
N MET A 50 -5.24 -22.96 -22.55
CA MET A 50 -6.32 -22.66 -21.63
C MET A 50 -7.17 -21.52 -22.18
N GLY A 51 -8.44 -21.80 -22.48
CA GLY A 51 -9.39 -20.78 -22.90
C GLY A 51 -9.52 -19.65 -21.88
N LYS A 52 -9.92 -18.45 -22.35
CA LYS A 52 -10.06 -17.22 -21.56
C LYS A 52 -10.76 -17.42 -20.19
N GLY A 53 -11.73 -18.33 -20.12
CA GLY A 53 -12.48 -18.65 -18.89
C GLY A 53 -11.67 -19.37 -17.81
N LEU A 54 -10.80 -20.33 -18.14
CA LEU A 54 -9.97 -21.01 -17.14
C LEU A 54 -8.87 -20.09 -16.59
N ARG A 55 -8.38 -19.17 -17.41
CA ARG A 55 -7.41 -18.15 -17.00
C ARG A 55 -7.97 -17.22 -15.92
N ASP A 56 -9.21 -16.78 -16.11
CA ASP A 56 -9.93 -15.95 -15.15
C ASP A 56 -10.17 -16.70 -13.84
N SER A 57 -10.48 -18.00 -13.92
CA SER A 57 -10.61 -18.88 -12.75
C SER A 57 -9.29 -19.07 -11.98
N VAL A 58 -8.14 -19.19 -12.66
CA VAL A 58 -6.83 -19.29 -11.98
C VAL A 58 -6.49 -17.99 -11.26
N GLY A 59 -6.70 -16.83 -11.92
CA GLY A 59 -6.52 -15.52 -11.29
C GLY A 59 -7.43 -15.34 -10.07
N PHE A 60 -8.70 -15.71 -10.20
CA PHE A 60 -9.67 -15.72 -9.11
C PHE A 60 -9.20 -16.59 -7.95
N VAL A 61 -8.82 -17.85 -8.18
CA VAL A 61 -8.35 -18.77 -7.13
C VAL A 61 -7.10 -18.25 -6.43
N ILE A 62 -6.15 -17.67 -7.15
CA ILE A 62 -4.93 -17.10 -6.57
C ILE A 62 -5.29 -15.91 -5.65
N SER A 63 -6.11 -14.97 -6.13
CA SER A 63 -6.56 -13.84 -5.32
C SER A 63 -7.38 -14.28 -4.10
N LEU A 64 -8.25 -15.28 -4.28
CA LEU A 64 -9.09 -15.84 -3.23
C LEU A 64 -8.23 -16.49 -2.15
N LYS A 65 -7.24 -17.31 -2.53
CA LYS A 65 -6.33 -17.96 -1.59
C LYS A 65 -5.53 -16.95 -0.78
N GLY A 66 -4.98 -15.92 -1.43
CA GLY A 66 -4.22 -14.87 -0.74
C GLY A 66 -5.09 -14.11 0.27
N VAL A 67 -6.23 -13.57 -0.18
CA VAL A 67 -7.13 -12.79 0.69
C VAL A 67 -7.75 -13.65 1.80
N PHE A 68 -8.14 -14.88 1.49
CA PHE A 68 -8.73 -15.79 2.47
C PHE A 68 -7.72 -16.16 3.56
N LEU A 69 -6.47 -16.45 3.19
CA LEU A 69 -5.44 -16.80 4.17
C LEU A 69 -5.12 -15.62 5.12
N GLU A 70 -4.95 -14.42 4.57
CA GLU A 70 -4.73 -13.19 5.34
C GLU A 70 -5.94 -12.85 6.23
N GLY A 71 -7.16 -13.01 5.71
CA GLY A 71 -8.40 -12.74 6.45
C GLY A 71 -8.68 -13.76 7.56
N VAL A 72 -8.39 -15.03 7.33
CA VAL A 72 -8.56 -16.10 8.33
C VAL A 72 -7.62 -15.89 9.51
N GLU A 73 -6.38 -15.44 9.30
CA GLU A 73 -5.45 -15.16 10.41
C GLU A 73 -6.02 -14.11 11.37
N VAL A 74 -6.54 -13.01 10.83
CA VAL A 74 -7.16 -11.93 11.64
C VAL A 74 -8.40 -12.44 12.36
N ILE A 75 -9.24 -13.24 11.69
CA ILE A 75 -10.44 -13.85 12.28
C ILE A 75 -10.04 -14.82 13.40
N VAL A 76 -9.07 -15.71 13.18
CA VAL A 76 -8.63 -16.70 14.16
C VAL A 76 -8.04 -16.02 15.40
N ILE A 77 -7.28 -14.93 15.23
CA ILE A 77 -6.76 -14.14 16.35
C ILE A 77 -7.89 -13.37 17.07
N SER A 78 -8.95 -12.95 16.35
CA SER A 78 -10.05 -12.16 16.92
C SER A 78 -11.18 -12.99 17.55
N PHE A 79 -11.41 -14.23 17.10
CA PHE A 79 -12.51 -15.11 17.53
C PHE A 79 -12.15 -16.01 18.73
N GLY A 80 -11.34 -15.50 19.66
CA GLY A 80 -11.06 -16.14 20.95
C GLY A 80 -12.22 -16.13 21.97
N ALA A 81 -13.48 -15.90 21.57
CA ALA A 81 -14.61 -15.84 22.50
C ALA A 81 -15.91 -16.46 21.93
N PRO A 82 -16.49 -17.50 22.57
CA PRO A 82 -17.76 -18.09 22.16
C PRO A 82 -18.93 -17.31 22.77
N SER A 83 -19.37 -16.24 22.14
CA SER A 83 -20.58 -15.50 22.58
C SER A 83 -21.82 -15.97 21.82
N GLY A 84 -22.25 -17.22 22.03
CA GLY A 84 -23.56 -17.88 21.70
C GLY A 84 -24.54 -17.32 20.64
N ARG A 85 -24.11 -16.49 19.69
CA ARG A 85 -24.93 -15.68 18.76
C ARG A 85 -24.35 -15.77 17.36
N LEU A 86 -24.10 -17.01 16.93
CA LEU A 86 -23.54 -17.32 15.60
C LEU A 86 -24.38 -16.72 14.46
N GLY A 87 -25.72 -16.66 14.61
CA GLY A 87 -26.60 -16.08 13.60
C GLY A 87 -26.38 -14.58 13.34
N LEU A 88 -26.18 -13.78 14.40
CA LEU A 88 -25.92 -12.34 14.26
C LEU A 88 -24.51 -12.08 13.73
N ALA A 89 -23.52 -12.87 14.16
CA ALA A 89 -22.16 -12.81 13.64
C ALA A 89 -22.11 -13.16 12.14
N ALA A 90 -22.81 -14.21 11.72
CA ALA A 90 -22.91 -14.62 10.32
C ALA A 90 -23.60 -13.55 9.45
N ALA A 91 -24.69 -12.95 9.95
CA ALA A 91 -25.37 -11.86 9.26
C ALA A 91 -24.46 -10.62 9.10
N GLY A 92 -23.75 -10.23 10.16
CA GLY A 92 -22.79 -9.12 10.11
C GLY A 92 -21.63 -9.36 9.14
N ALA A 93 -21.10 -10.59 9.11
CA ALA A 93 -20.07 -11.00 8.18
C ALA A 93 -20.55 -10.95 6.72
N LEU A 94 -21.76 -11.45 6.43
CA LEU A 94 -22.37 -11.38 5.09
C LEU A 94 -22.56 -9.94 4.62
N VAL A 95 -23.12 -9.07 5.47
CA VAL A 95 -23.29 -7.65 5.14
C VAL A 95 -21.95 -6.98 4.86
N THR A 96 -20.95 -7.23 5.71
CA THR A 96 -19.60 -6.68 5.52
C THR A 96 -18.99 -7.18 4.21
N ALA A 97 -19.09 -8.46 3.91
CA ALA A 97 -18.59 -9.05 2.68
C ALA A 97 -19.24 -8.43 1.43
N LEU A 98 -20.55 -8.22 1.45
CA LEU A 98 -21.27 -7.56 0.36
C LEU A 98 -20.84 -6.10 0.20
N VAL A 99 -20.79 -5.34 1.29
CA VAL A 99 -20.40 -3.91 1.26
C VAL A 99 -18.97 -3.76 0.73
N VAL A 100 -18.02 -4.51 1.28
CA VAL A 100 -16.61 -4.49 0.85
C VAL A 100 -16.49 -4.97 -0.60
N GLY A 101 -17.24 -6.00 -0.99
CA GLY A 101 -17.27 -6.49 -2.37
C GLY A 101 -17.75 -5.44 -3.36
N VAL A 102 -18.83 -4.71 -3.05
CA VAL A 102 -19.34 -3.62 -3.88
C VAL A 102 -18.32 -2.49 -3.98
N ILE A 103 -17.76 -2.04 -2.85
CA ILE A 103 -16.73 -0.99 -2.83
C ILE A 103 -15.51 -1.41 -3.65
N GLY A 104 -15.02 -2.64 -3.44
CA GLY A 104 -13.89 -3.20 -4.18
C GLY A 104 -14.15 -3.25 -5.68
N PHE A 105 -15.34 -3.70 -6.09
CA PHE A 105 -15.74 -3.72 -7.49
C PHE A 105 -15.82 -2.31 -8.10
N SER A 106 -16.41 -1.35 -7.39
CA SER A 106 -16.49 0.04 -7.82
C SER A 106 -15.10 0.70 -7.92
N LEU A 107 -14.18 0.38 -7.02
CA LEU A 107 -12.83 0.97 -6.97
C LEU A 107 -11.79 0.23 -7.82
N ALA A 108 -12.04 -1.00 -8.27
CA ALA A 108 -11.07 -1.80 -9.01
C ALA A 108 -10.58 -1.10 -10.29
N LYS A 109 -11.52 -0.54 -11.06
CA LYS A 109 -11.22 0.15 -12.34
C LYS A 109 -10.52 1.50 -12.17
N PRO A 110 -10.87 2.39 -11.22
CA PRO A 110 -10.10 3.60 -11.00
C PRO A 110 -8.73 3.32 -10.37
N LEU A 111 -8.62 2.37 -9.43
CA LEU A 111 -7.35 2.04 -8.79
C LEU A 111 -6.35 1.40 -9.74
N SER A 112 -6.80 0.62 -10.73
CA SER A 112 -5.91 0.04 -11.74
C SER A 112 -5.27 1.09 -12.66
N LYS A 113 -5.83 2.30 -12.73
CA LYS A 113 -5.26 3.42 -13.50
C LYS A 113 -4.22 4.23 -12.71
N VAL A 114 -4.15 4.06 -11.39
CA VAL A 114 -3.21 4.80 -10.55
C VAL A 114 -1.80 4.23 -10.76
N PRO A 115 -0.80 5.07 -11.10
CA PRO A 115 0.57 4.59 -11.26
C PRO A 115 1.05 3.88 -9.99
N LYS A 116 1.57 2.67 -10.11
CA LYS A 116 2.02 1.86 -8.96
C LYS A 116 3.04 2.59 -8.07
N ASN A 117 3.86 3.46 -8.67
CA ASN A 117 4.81 4.28 -7.91
C ASN A 117 4.10 5.33 -7.04
N ALA A 118 3.00 5.93 -7.52
CA ALA A 118 2.20 6.85 -6.73
C ALA A 118 1.54 6.13 -5.55
N LEU A 119 1.06 4.90 -5.74
CA LEU A 119 0.52 4.08 -4.65
C LEU A 119 1.59 3.76 -3.59
N LYS A 120 2.78 3.33 -4.01
CA LYS A 120 3.91 3.06 -3.09
C LYS A 120 4.31 4.31 -2.31
N LEU A 121 4.33 5.47 -2.97
CA LEU A 121 4.65 6.75 -2.35
C LEU A 121 3.58 7.19 -1.35
N GLY A 122 2.31 7.12 -1.73
CA GLY A 122 1.18 7.47 -0.87
C GLY A 122 1.12 6.61 0.38
N VAL A 123 1.24 5.29 0.22
CA VAL A 123 1.27 4.35 1.35
C VAL A 123 2.47 4.64 2.26
N ALA A 124 3.67 4.84 1.70
CA ALA A 124 4.84 5.18 2.51
C ALA A 124 4.64 6.47 3.31
N ASN A 125 4.05 7.49 2.70
CA ASN A 125 3.74 8.76 3.35
C ASN A 125 2.71 8.60 4.48
N MET A 126 1.69 7.77 4.27
CA MET A 126 0.73 7.41 5.32
C MET A 126 1.42 6.69 6.49
N LEU A 127 2.26 5.69 6.23
CA LEU A 127 3.02 4.99 7.27
C LEU A 127 3.89 5.93 8.12
N VAL A 128 4.59 6.87 7.48
CA VAL A 128 5.40 7.86 8.19
C VAL A 128 4.53 8.81 9.02
N THR A 129 3.37 9.20 8.48
CA THR A 129 2.39 10.04 9.19
C THR A 129 1.85 9.35 10.44
N PHE A 130 1.26 8.16 10.29
CA PHE A 130 0.73 7.39 11.42
C PHE A 130 1.82 7.02 12.42
N GLY A 131 2.99 6.65 11.93
CA GLY A 131 4.14 6.32 12.77
C GLY A 131 4.60 7.49 13.63
N THR A 132 4.65 8.70 13.06
CA THR A 132 5.00 9.92 13.78
C THR A 132 3.93 10.28 14.79
N PHE A 133 2.65 10.24 14.39
CA PHE A 133 1.53 10.60 15.24
C PHE A 133 1.44 9.69 16.49
N TRP A 134 1.35 8.37 16.30
CA TRP A 134 1.29 7.42 17.41
C TRP A 134 2.61 7.25 18.16
N GLY A 135 3.74 7.43 17.48
CA GLY A 135 5.05 7.49 18.13
C GLY A 135 5.12 8.65 19.12
N GLY A 136 4.69 9.85 18.71
CA GLY A 136 4.65 11.04 19.55
C GLY A 136 3.66 10.92 20.70
N GLU A 137 2.43 10.48 20.46
CA GLU A 137 1.46 10.24 21.54
C GLU A 137 1.97 9.19 22.53
N GLY A 138 2.64 8.15 22.03
CA GLY A 138 3.23 7.12 22.87
C GLY A 138 4.34 7.65 23.79
N LEU A 139 5.00 8.74 23.41
CA LEU A 139 6.02 9.44 24.19
C LEU A 139 5.42 10.54 25.10
N GLY A 140 4.09 10.70 25.12
CA GLY A 140 3.40 11.72 25.91
C GLY A 140 3.32 13.10 25.24
N ILE A 141 3.54 13.19 23.92
CA ILE A 141 3.37 14.44 23.17
C ILE A 141 1.87 14.67 22.94
N GLU A 142 1.36 15.81 23.41
CA GLU A 142 0.00 16.26 23.11
C GLU A 142 -0.02 17.08 21.83
N TRP A 143 -0.78 16.62 20.84
CA TRP A 143 -0.87 17.29 19.56
C TRP A 143 -1.90 18.43 19.59
N PRO A 144 -1.57 19.63 19.08
CA PRO A 144 -2.53 20.72 18.96
C PRO A 144 -3.53 20.31 17.88
N LEU A 145 -4.82 20.11 18.22
CA LEU A 145 -5.89 19.49 17.40
C LEU A 145 -6.12 17.98 17.62
N GLN A 146 -5.47 17.37 18.63
CA GLN A 146 -5.67 15.96 18.98
C GLN A 146 -5.52 15.06 17.73
N ASP A 147 -6.51 14.22 17.43
CA ASP A 147 -6.50 13.29 16.30
C ASP A 147 -6.46 13.99 14.93
N ALA A 148 -7.02 15.20 14.81
CA ALA A 148 -7.04 15.92 13.52
C ALA A 148 -5.64 16.39 13.10
N PHE A 149 -4.67 16.43 14.02
CA PHE A 149 -3.29 16.77 13.71
C PHE A 149 -2.64 15.76 12.75
N ILE A 150 -3.19 14.54 12.65
CA ILE A 150 -2.72 13.56 11.67
C ILE A 150 -2.84 14.07 10.22
N LEU A 151 -3.86 14.87 9.92
CA LEU A 151 -4.04 15.47 8.59
C LEU A 151 -3.01 16.57 8.34
N VAL A 152 -2.63 17.31 9.38
CA VAL A 152 -1.57 18.33 9.31
C VAL A 152 -0.24 17.65 9.03
N LEU A 153 0.10 16.59 9.78
CA LEU A 153 1.30 15.79 9.55
C LEU A 153 1.32 15.19 8.13
N LEU A 154 0.18 14.66 7.67
CA LEU A 154 0.06 14.12 6.31
C LEU A 154 0.35 15.21 5.27
N GLY A 155 -0.21 16.40 5.45
CA GLY A 155 0.03 17.56 4.58
C GLY A 155 1.51 17.94 4.54
N ILE A 156 2.16 18.05 5.70
CA ILE A 156 3.59 18.37 5.82
C ILE A 156 4.44 17.30 5.13
N PHE A 157 4.25 16.02 5.44
CA PHE A 157 5.07 14.96 4.84
C PHE A 157 4.82 14.80 3.33
N THR A 158 3.58 15.02 2.88
CA THR A 158 3.28 15.06 1.44
C THR A 158 4.03 16.20 0.78
N LEU A 159 4.00 17.40 1.36
CA LEU A 159 4.67 18.58 0.82
C LEU A 159 6.19 18.38 0.77
N VAL A 160 6.80 17.89 1.85
CA VAL A 160 8.24 17.56 1.89
C VAL A 160 8.58 16.52 0.83
N THR A 161 7.76 15.48 0.67
CA THR A 161 7.98 14.43 -0.32
C THR A 161 7.90 14.98 -1.75
N VAL A 162 6.87 15.79 -2.05
CA VAL A 162 6.67 16.39 -3.37
C VAL A 162 7.77 17.41 -3.70
N VAL A 163 8.22 18.21 -2.73
CA VAL A 163 9.29 19.21 -2.91
C VAL A 163 10.66 18.55 -3.05
N SER A 164 10.90 17.42 -2.41
CA SER A 164 12.16 16.68 -2.55
C SER A 164 12.37 16.18 -3.99
N ILE A 165 11.29 15.78 -4.68
CA ILE A 165 11.27 15.22 -6.06
C ILE A 165 11.93 16.12 -7.11
N PRO A 166 11.64 17.43 -7.19
CA PRO A 166 12.33 18.33 -8.13
C PRO A 166 13.74 18.72 -7.68
N ILE A 167 14.02 18.82 -6.37
CA ILE A 167 15.32 19.28 -5.86
C ILE A 167 16.43 18.27 -6.17
N LEU A 168 16.20 16.99 -5.89
CA LEU A 168 17.18 15.94 -6.17
C LEU A 168 17.30 15.61 -7.67
N SER A 169 16.30 15.97 -8.49
CA SER A 169 16.36 15.92 -9.95
C SER A 169 17.34 16.95 -10.54
N LYS A 170 17.36 18.18 -9.99
CA LYS A 170 18.28 19.24 -10.43
C LYS A 170 19.75 18.92 -10.14
N SER A 171 20.04 18.25 -9.03
CA SER A 171 21.42 17.90 -8.65
C SER A 171 22.11 16.91 -9.59
N ARG A 172 21.34 16.11 -10.36
CA ARG A 172 21.89 15.18 -11.36
C ARG A 172 22.38 15.90 -12.62
N ILE A 173 21.61 16.88 -13.10
CA ILE A 173 22.00 17.69 -14.27
C ILE A 173 23.31 18.43 -13.99
N ALA A 174 23.57 18.79 -12.73
CA ALA A 174 24.83 19.42 -12.32
C ALA A 174 26.03 18.45 -12.33
N LEU A 175 25.83 17.17 -12.02
CA LEU A 175 26.90 16.16 -11.99
C LEU A 175 27.21 15.54 -13.36
N GLU A 176 26.21 15.39 -14.24
CA GLU A 176 26.41 14.96 -15.63
C GLU A 176 27.03 16.04 -16.53
N ARG A 177 27.04 17.31 -16.09
CA ARG A 177 27.71 18.41 -16.80
C ARG A 177 29.18 18.57 -16.45
N VAL A 178 29.72 17.80 -15.51
CA VAL A 178 31.17 17.79 -15.27
C VAL A 178 31.81 17.02 -16.44
N PRO A 179 32.57 17.68 -17.33
CA PRO A 179 33.27 16.98 -18.39
C PRO A 179 34.25 16.01 -17.72
N GLN A 180 34.18 14.74 -18.09
CA GLN A 180 35.21 13.77 -17.78
C GLN A 180 36.47 14.23 -18.55
N THR A 181 37.33 15.00 -17.90
CA THR A 181 38.67 15.37 -18.41
C THR A 181 39.64 14.23 -18.17
#